data_AF-A0A9P5PUD1-F1
#
_entry.id   AF-A0A9P5PUD1-F1
#
_cell.length_a   1.000
_cell.length_b   1.000
_cell.length_c   1.000
_cell.angle_alpha   90.00
_cell.angle_beta   90.00
_cell.angle_gamma   90.00
#
_symmetry.space_group_name_H-M   'P 1'
#
loop_
_entity.id
_entity.type
_entity.pdbx_description
1 polymer ?
#
loop_
_entity_poly.entity_id
_entity_poly.type
_entity_poly.pdbx_seq_one_letter_code
_entity_poly.pdbx_strand_id
1 'polypeptide(L)'
;SLVFCWVFIPYLQAELDLYHNRRNLCSKRHDKNKVLPHSVPAHIKMLPQDYDAVNFALPADLAQVETVEKIFALSDHPVFQLVPPSFEETISFFYNELGTPVISRSNVWDVYNLLLARFCQD
;
A
#
# COMPACT_ATOMS: atom_id res chain seq x y z
N SER A 1 -11.98 3.09 16.15
CA SER A 1 -11.18 2.30 17.12
C SER A 1 -9.73 2.35 16.67
N LEU A 2 -8.78 2.68 17.56
CA LEU A 2 -7.34 2.74 17.21
C LEU A 2 -6.78 1.38 16.79
N VAL A 3 -7.28 0.30 17.41
CA VAL A 3 -6.98 -1.10 17.01
C VAL A 3 -7.35 -1.34 15.54
N PHE A 4 -8.47 -0.77 15.08
CA PHE A 4 -8.90 -0.92 13.69
C PHE A 4 -7.92 -0.24 12.73
N CYS A 5 -7.52 1.00 13.03
CA CYS A 5 -6.57 1.74 12.22
C CYS A 5 -5.23 0.99 12.11
N TRP A 6 -4.76 0.45 13.23
CA TRP A 6 -3.50 -0.29 13.31
C TRP A 6 -3.52 -1.61 12.52
N VAL A 7 -4.61 -2.39 12.61
CA VAL A 7 -4.71 -3.69 11.92
C VAL A 7 -5.08 -3.53 10.44
N PHE A 8 -6.13 -2.77 10.14
CA PHE A 8 -6.73 -2.77 8.81
C PHE A 8 -6.06 -1.83 7.82
N ILE A 9 -5.51 -0.69 8.23
CA ILE A 9 -4.91 0.25 7.28
C ILE A 9 -3.68 -0.37 6.59
N PRO A 10 -2.69 -0.93 7.33
CA PRO A 10 -1.55 -1.60 6.69
C PRO A 10 -1.96 -2.81 5.86
N TYR A 11 -2.94 -3.59 6.35
CA TYR A 11 -3.48 -4.73 5.61
C TYR A 11 -4.12 -4.31 4.27
N LEU A 12 -4.97 -3.28 4.29
CA LEU A 12 -5.62 -2.76 3.08
C LEU A 12 -4.60 -2.14 2.12
N GLN A 13 -3.60 -1.43 2.62
CA GLN A 13 -2.50 -0.91 1.80
C GLN A 13 -1.77 -2.05 1.08
N ALA A 14 -1.38 -3.11 1.80
CA ALA A 14 -0.73 -4.27 1.20
C ALA A 14 -1.59 -4.95 0.13
N GLU A 15 -2.90 -5.12 0.37
CA GLU A 15 -3.84 -5.68 -0.62
C GLU A 15 -3.98 -4.78 -1.86
N LEU A 16 -4.02 -3.46 -1.66
CA LEU A 16 -4.08 -2.49 -2.76
C LEU A 16 -2.80 -2.49 -3.58
N ASP A 17 -1.64 -2.64 -2.96
CA ASP A 17 -0.35 -2.77 -3.64
C ASP A 17 -0.28 -4.05 -4.47
N LEU A 18 -0.73 -5.18 -3.91
CA LEU A 18 -0.87 -6.44 -4.65
C LEU A 18 -1.86 -6.30 -5.81
N TYR A 19 -2.96 -5.58 -5.62
CA TYR A 19 -3.90 -5.29 -6.70
C TYR A 19 -3.28 -4.40 -7.78
N HIS A 20 -2.57 -3.34 -7.39
CA HIS A 20 -1.86 -2.44 -8.30
C HIS A 20 -0.88 -3.21 -9.17
N ASN A 21 -0.06 -4.06 -8.56
CA ASN A 21 0.90 -4.90 -9.25
C ASN A 21 0.22 -5.87 -10.22
N ARG A 22 -0.77 -6.63 -9.76
CA ARG A 22 -1.55 -7.53 -10.64
C ARG A 22 -2.18 -6.77 -11.80
N ARG A 23 -2.81 -5.63 -11.53
CA ARG A 23 -3.48 -4.82 -12.55
C ARG A 23 -2.51 -4.28 -13.59
N ASN A 24 -1.28 -3.94 -13.21
CA ASN A 24 -0.28 -3.41 -14.12
C ASN A 24 0.50 -4.48 -14.88
N LEU A 25 0.56 -5.70 -14.33
CA LEU A 25 1.22 -6.86 -14.94
C LEU A 25 0.27 -7.71 -15.79
N CYS A 26 -1.05 -7.57 -15.61
CA CYS A 26 -2.02 -8.24 -16.47
C CYS A 26 -2.32 -7.44 -17.73
N SER A 27 -2.30 -8.12 -18.88
CA SER A 27 -2.76 -7.59 -20.16
C SER A 27 -4.23 -7.18 -20.06
N LYS A 28 -4.58 -6.05 -20.68
CA LYS A 28 -5.97 -5.57 -20.71
C LYS A 28 -6.75 -6.34 -21.78
N ARG A 29 -8.02 -6.59 -21.49
CA ARG A 29 -8.95 -7.12 -22.49
C ARG A 29 -8.98 -6.16 -23.69
N HIS A 30 -8.84 -6.71 -24.89
CA HIS A 30 -8.91 -5.96 -26.13
C HIS A 30 -10.31 -5.34 -26.31
N ASP A 31 -10.35 -4.05 -26.63
CA ASP A 31 -11.57 -3.29 -26.92
C ASP A 31 -11.44 -2.65 -28.31
N LYS A 32 -12.35 -3.00 -29.21
CA LYS A 32 -12.33 -2.54 -30.61
C LYS A 32 -12.56 -1.03 -30.75
N ASN A 33 -13.15 -0.39 -29.72
CA ASN A 33 -13.43 1.04 -29.73
C ASN A 33 -12.27 1.87 -29.17
N LYS A 34 -11.17 1.22 -28.75
CA LYS A 34 -10.07 1.87 -28.04
C LYS A 34 -8.77 1.80 -28.85
N VAL A 35 -8.19 2.95 -29.15
CA VAL A 35 -6.97 3.10 -29.96
C VAL A 35 -5.67 2.95 -29.14
N LEU A 36 -5.77 2.57 -27.85
CA LEU A 36 -4.57 2.48 -27.00
C LEU A 36 -3.78 1.17 -27.26
N PRO A 37 -2.46 1.16 -26.99
CA PRO A 37 -1.63 -0.02 -27.15
C PRO A 37 -2.15 -1.20 -26.32
N HIS A 38 -2.10 -2.38 -26.93
CA HIS A 38 -2.68 -3.61 -26.41
C HIS A 38 -1.60 -4.56 -25.91
N SER A 39 -1.22 -4.44 -24.64
CA SER A 39 -0.38 -5.41 -23.95
C SER A 39 -0.37 -5.14 -22.44
N VAL A 40 0.57 -5.74 -21.73
CA VAL A 40 0.78 -5.53 -20.30
C VAL A 40 1.18 -4.06 -20.07
N PRO A 41 0.42 -3.28 -19.27
CA PRO A 41 0.70 -1.87 -19.03
C PRO A 41 2.13 -1.56 -18.57
N ALA A 42 2.71 -2.42 -17.72
CA ALA A 42 4.09 -2.28 -17.28
C ALA A 42 5.08 -2.36 -18.46
N HIS A 43 4.87 -3.29 -19.40
CA HIS A 43 5.75 -3.47 -20.55
C HIS A 43 5.64 -2.29 -21.52
N ILE A 44 4.42 -1.80 -21.78
CA ILE A 44 4.20 -0.61 -22.64
C ILE A 44 4.96 0.60 -22.08
N LYS A 45 4.95 0.77 -20.75
CA LYS A 45 5.67 1.88 -20.10
C LYS A 45 7.19 1.73 -20.20
N MET A 46 7.71 0.51 -20.04
CA MET A 46 9.16 0.26 -20.07
C MET A 46 9.73 0.28 -21.49
N LEU A 47 9.00 -0.25 -22.46
CA LEU A 47 9.43 -0.44 -23.85
C LEU A 47 8.35 0.05 -24.82
N PRO A 48 8.05 1.36 -24.86
CA PRO A 48 6.97 1.89 -25.69
C PRO A 48 7.21 1.68 -27.20
N GLN A 49 8.48 1.58 -27.62
CA GLN A 49 8.89 1.38 -29.01
C GLN A 49 8.41 0.04 -29.58
N ASP A 50 8.28 -0.99 -28.75
CA ASP A 50 7.86 -2.34 -29.17
C ASP A 50 6.34 -2.45 -29.38
N TYR A 51 5.57 -1.41 -29.02
CA TYR A 51 4.09 -1.43 -29.01
C TYR A 51 3.47 -0.28 -29.80
N ASP A 52 4.20 0.33 -30.74
CA ASP A 52 3.78 1.51 -31.51
C ASP A 52 3.21 2.64 -30.61
N ALA A 53 3.74 2.74 -29.39
CA ALA A 53 3.29 3.67 -28.38
C ALA A 53 4.26 4.85 -28.27
N VAL A 54 3.72 6.07 -28.13
CA VAL A 54 4.53 7.26 -27.85
C VAL A 54 4.50 7.53 -26.35
N ASN A 55 5.67 7.62 -25.72
CA ASN A 55 5.77 7.99 -24.32
C ASN A 55 5.70 9.51 -24.17
N PHE A 56 4.60 10.00 -23.59
CA PHE A 56 4.41 11.42 -23.26
C PHE A 56 4.78 11.76 -21.82
N ALA A 57 5.39 10.82 -21.08
CA ALA A 57 5.85 11.09 -19.72
C ALA A 57 6.98 12.13 -19.77
N LEU A 58 6.82 13.19 -18.99
CA LEU A 58 7.91 14.11 -18.72
C LEU A 58 8.87 13.41 -17.75
N PRO A 59 10.18 13.31 -18.06
CA PRO A 59 11.14 12.76 -17.13
C PRO A 59 11.19 13.66 -15.91
N ALA A 60 10.64 13.18 -14.79
CA ALA A 60 10.81 13.84 -13.51
C ALA A 60 12.23 13.58 -13.01
N ASP A 61 12.91 14.63 -12.58
CA ASP A 61 14.19 14.51 -11.89
C ASP A 61 13.93 13.93 -10.49
N LEU A 62 14.19 12.63 -10.34
CA LEU A 62 13.96 11.91 -9.09
C LEU A 62 14.73 12.55 -7.92
N ALA A 63 15.91 13.12 -8.17
CA ALA A 63 16.68 13.80 -7.14
C ALA A 63 15.95 15.07 -6.63
N GLN A 64 15.24 15.78 -7.52
CA GLN A 64 14.41 16.92 -7.12
C GLN A 64 13.16 16.46 -6.35
N VAL A 65 12.53 15.37 -6.76
CA VAL A 65 11.38 14.81 -6.04
C VAL A 65 11.79 14.40 -4.62
N GLU A 66 12.91 13.69 -4.45
CA GLU A 66 13.45 13.32 -3.15
C GLU A 66 13.80 14.56 -2.29
N THR A 67 14.33 15.61 -2.92
CA THR A 67 14.65 16.86 -2.22
C THR A 67 13.38 17.54 -1.71
N VAL A 68 12.33 17.63 -2.54
CA VAL A 68 11.02 18.16 -2.17
C VAL A 68 10.38 17.31 -1.07
N GLU A 69 10.47 15.98 -1.16
CA GLU A 69 9.97 15.07 -0.13
C GLU A 69 10.65 15.30 1.22
N LYS A 70 11.98 15.46 1.25
CA LYS A 70 12.72 15.78 2.48
C LYS A 70 12.36 17.14 3.08
N ILE A 71 11.93 18.10 2.26
CA ILE A 71 11.54 19.43 2.72
C ILE A 71 10.10 19.45 3.26
N PHE A 72 9.17 18.77 2.56
CA PHE A 72 7.74 18.93 2.79
C PHE A 72 7.05 17.70 3.40
N ALA A 73 7.64 16.51 3.26
CA ALA A 73 7.07 15.23 3.68
C ALA A 73 8.09 14.42 4.50
N LEU A 74 8.61 15.03 5.57
CA LEU A 74 9.49 14.35 6.52
C LEU A 74 8.84 13.07 7.02
N SER A 75 9.58 11.97 7.03
CA SER A 75 9.08 10.65 7.44
C SER A 75 8.57 10.59 8.88
N ASP A 76 9.05 11.50 9.74
CA ASP A 76 8.64 11.63 11.15
C ASP A 76 7.47 12.62 11.35
N HIS A 77 6.83 13.05 10.26
CA HIS A 77 5.70 13.98 10.37
C HIS A 77 4.51 13.28 11.04
N PRO A 78 3.87 13.88 12.06
CA PRO A 78 2.77 13.25 12.81
C PRO A 78 1.57 12.81 11.96
N VAL A 79 1.39 13.39 10.77
CA VAL A 79 0.35 12.99 9.81
C VAL A 79 0.49 11.52 9.36
N PHE A 80 1.69 10.97 9.41
CA PHE A 80 1.96 9.57 9.04
C PHE A 80 1.74 8.60 10.21
N GLN A 81 1.50 9.10 11.42
CA GLN A 81 1.17 8.27 12.58
C GLN A 81 -0.29 7.78 12.46
N LEU A 82 -0.47 6.48 12.20
CA LEU A 82 -1.80 5.87 12.11
C LEU A 82 -2.53 5.87 13.47
N VAL A 83 -1.77 5.78 14.55
CA VAL A 83 -2.22 5.78 15.94
C VAL A 83 -1.21 6.56 16.79
N PRO A 84 -1.61 7.08 17.97
CA PRO A 84 -0.68 7.74 18.89
C PRO A 84 0.48 6.82 19.32
N PRO A 85 1.71 7.33 19.51
CA PRO A 85 2.87 6.52 19.87
C PRO A 85 2.70 5.67 21.14
N SER A 86 2.05 6.21 22.17
CA SER A 86 1.76 5.46 23.40
C SER A 86 0.82 4.27 23.17
N PHE A 87 -0.10 4.40 22.22
CA PHE A 87 -0.98 3.31 21.81
C PHE A 87 -0.23 2.27 20.97
N GLU A 88 0.64 2.72 20.06
CA GLU A 88 1.50 1.88 19.22
C GLU A 88 2.36 0.93 20.06
N GLU A 89 3.00 1.43 21.11
CA GLU A 89 3.82 0.63 22.03
C GLU A 89 2.98 -0.48 22.69
N THR A 90 1.77 -0.12 23.15
CA THR A 90 0.87 -1.04 23.86
C THR A 90 0.33 -2.12 22.93
N ILE A 91 -0.17 -1.75 21.75
CA ILE A 91 -0.72 -2.71 20.79
C ILE A 91 0.38 -3.62 20.21
N SER A 92 1.59 -3.08 20.00
CA SER A 92 2.74 -3.86 19.56
C SER A 92 3.14 -4.91 20.59
N PHE A 93 3.11 -4.55 21.88
CA PHE A 93 3.34 -5.51 22.96
C PHE A 93 2.33 -6.66 22.91
N PHE A 94 1.02 -6.38 22.83
CA PHE A 94 0.00 -7.43 22.73
C PHE A 94 0.11 -8.25 21.44
N TYR A 95 0.46 -7.63 20.32
CA TYR A 95 0.65 -8.33 19.05
C TYR A 95 1.87 -9.27 19.09
N ASN A 96 2.94 -8.88 19.79
CA ASN A 96 4.09 -9.73 20.02
C ASN A 96 3.75 -10.93 20.93
N GLU A 97 2.92 -10.73 21.96
CA GLU A 97 2.42 -11.86 22.80
C GLU A 97 1.59 -12.87 21.99
N LEU A 98 0.88 -12.41 20.95
CA LEU A 98 0.14 -13.28 20.04
C LEU A 98 1.04 -14.06 19.06
N GLY A 99 2.36 -13.85 19.10
CA GLY A 99 3.33 -14.53 18.24
C GLY A 99 3.42 -13.95 16.84
N THR A 100 3.13 -12.66 16.67
CA THR A 100 3.27 -11.90 15.41
C THR A 100 2.65 -12.59 14.18
N PRO A 101 1.36 -12.97 14.24
CA PRO A 101 0.72 -13.73 13.17
C PRO A 101 0.66 -12.92 11.87
N VAL A 102 1.06 -13.52 10.74
CA VAL A 102 0.93 -12.85 9.43
C VAL A 102 -0.54 -12.54 9.15
N ILE A 103 -0.86 -11.26 8.97
CA ILE A 103 -2.23 -10.79 8.72
C ILE A 103 -2.61 -11.09 7.27
N SER A 104 -3.76 -11.73 7.10
CA SER A 104 -4.32 -12.16 5.83
C SER A 104 -5.84 -12.00 5.84
N ARG A 105 -6.47 -12.12 4.68
CA ARG A 105 -7.93 -12.01 4.55
C ARG A 105 -8.69 -12.96 5.48
N SER A 106 -8.14 -14.15 5.76
CA SER A 106 -8.81 -15.17 6.56
C SER A 106 -8.71 -14.95 8.08
N ASN A 107 -7.68 -14.26 8.56
CA ASN A 107 -7.42 -14.09 9.99
C ASN A 107 -7.43 -12.63 10.48
N VAL A 108 -7.56 -11.64 9.59
CA VAL A 108 -7.52 -10.21 9.96
C VAL A 108 -8.56 -9.84 11.02
N TRP A 109 -9.76 -10.40 10.93
CA TRP A 109 -10.82 -10.19 11.93
C TRP A 109 -10.51 -10.89 13.25
N ASP A 110 -9.92 -12.08 13.21
CA ASP A 110 -9.56 -12.82 14.43
C ASP A 110 -8.46 -12.08 15.19
N VAL A 111 -7.42 -11.62 14.49
CA VAL A 111 -6.35 -10.80 15.06
C VAL A 111 -6.92 -9.50 15.64
N TYR A 112 -7.79 -8.82 14.90
CA TYR A 112 -8.46 -7.61 15.36
C TYR A 112 -9.24 -7.85 16.66
N ASN A 113 -10.05 -8.91 16.73
CA ASN A 113 -10.87 -9.23 17.90
C ASN A 113 -10.00 -9.63 19.10
N LEU A 114 -8.92 -10.39 18.88
CA LEU A 114 -7.98 -10.77 19.94
C LEU A 114 -7.30 -9.55 20.54
N LEU A 115 -6.82 -8.62 19.71
CA LEU A 115 -6.23 -7.36 20.17
C LEU A 115 -7.26 -6.48 20.87
N LEU A 116 -8.46 -6.34 20.29
CA LEU A 116 -9.53 -5.53 20.88
C LEU A 116 -9.93 -6.06 22.26
N ALA A 117 -10.01 -7.38 22.43
CA ALA A 117 -10.32 -8.00 23.71
C ALA A 117 -9.29 -7.67 24.80
N ARG A 118 -7.99 -7.57 24.46
CA ARG A 118 -6.94 -7.16 25.41
C ARG A 118 -7.15 -5.74 25.94
N PHE A 119 -7.66 -4.83 25.11
CA PHE A 119 -7.97 -3.46 25.52
C PHE A 119 -9.32 -3.31 26.25
N CYS A 120 -10.19 -4.32 26.21
CA CYS A 120 -11.49 -4.31 26.88
C CYS A 120 -11.49 -5.09 28.21
N GLN A 121 -10.38 -5.76 28.57
CA GLN A 121 -10.24 -6.49 29.83
C GLN A 121 -9.65 -5.63 30.98
N ASP A 122 -9.33 -4.36 30.69
CA ASP A 122 -9.06 -3.29 31.66
C ASP A 122 -10.23 -2.30 31.71
#